data_AF-A0A024UWE0-F1
#
_entry.id   AF-A0A024UWE0-F1
#
_cell.length_a   1.000
_cell.length_b   1.000
_cell.length_c   1.000
_cell.angle_alpha   90.00
_cell.angle_beta   90.00
_cell.angle_gamma   90.00
#
_symmetry.space_group_name_H-M   'P 1'
#
loop_
_entity.id
_entity.type
_entity.pdbx_description
1 polymer ?
#
loop_
_entity_poly.entity_id
_entity_poly.type
_entity_poly.pdbx_seq_one_letter_code
_entity_poly.pdbx_strand_id
1 'polypeptide(L)'
;MQVDHSNPITLSRFVLADKSIQKNNDLCILFNSIELACKVISSAVRRAGLTGLYGLDGSQNATGDEVKKLDILANDIFINSLKTSTKIEVMVSEENEEPIWVNTSSDTKFCIAFDPLDGSSNIDCNISTGTIFAIYEKNGSTGGLSDILQPGKSLVAAGYCMYGSSTQMVLTWGNGVHGFTLDPTIGSFILSHPNIKIPSNPKTIYSCNEGNLSLWDAQTTQFVHECKTAAKPYSARYVGSMVSDVHRTLLYGGIFFYPADKKVLDFSRLLPRIQIVL
;
A
#
# COMPACT_ATOMS: atom_id res chain seq x y z
N MET A 1 -14.47 9.06 -16.61
CA MET A 1 -15.73 9.06 -15.84
C MET A 1 -15.81 10.41 -15.14
N GLN A 2 -16.98 11.07 -15.14
CA GLN A 2 -17.13 12.39 -14.53
C GLN A 2 -17.66 12.21 -13.11
N VAL A 3 -16.95 12.74 -12.11
CA VAL A 3 -17.43 12.77 -10.72
C VAL A 3 -18.59 13.75 -10.66
N ASP A 4 -19.74 13.32 -10.15
CA ASP A 4 -20.86 14.22 -9.89
C ASP A 4 -20.54 15.07 -8.66
N HIS A 5 -20.10 16.30 -8.91
CA HIS A 5 -19.74 17.25 -7.87
C HIS A 5 -20.95 17.70 -7.02
N SER A 6 -22.18 17.48 -7.47
CA SER A 6 -23.39 17.77 -6.68
C SER A 6 -23.73 16.66 -5.67
N ASN A 7 -23.14 15.47 -5.83
CA ASN A 7 -23.37 14.31 -4.99
C ASN A 7 -22.08 13.50 -4.77
N PRO A 8 -21.05 14.08 -4.13
CA PRO A 8 -19.79 13.38 -3.91
C PRO A 8 -20.02 12.12 -3.04
N ILE A 9 -19.49 11.00 -3.50
CA ILE A 9 -19.51 9.74 -2.76
C ILE A 9 -18.16 9.62 -2.05
N THR A 10 -18.12 9.93 -0.76
CA THR A 10 -16.91 9.77 0.05
C THR A 10 -16.62 8.29 0.33
N LEU A 11 -15.37 7.95 0.66
CA LEU A 11 -14.99 6.61 1.10
C LEU A 11 -15.88 6.12 2.25
N SER A 12 -16.03 6.93 3.30
CA SER A 12 -16.86 6.57 4.46
C SER A 12 -18.32 6.34 4.06
N ARG A 13 -18.90 7.19 3.19
CA ARG A 13 -20.27 6.99 2.68
C ARG A 13 -20.39 5.71 1.86
N PHE A 14 -19.41 5.42 1.00
CA PHE A 14 -19.40 4.24 0.15
C PHE A 14 -19.34 2.95 0.97
N VAL A 15 -18.41 2.91 1.93
CA VAL A 15 -18.22 1.78 2.86
C VAL A 15 -19.46 1.56 3.72
N LEU A 16 -20.04 2.62 4.31
CA LEU A 16 -21.25 2.52 5.14
C LEU A 16 -22.49 2.07 4.36
N ALA A 17 -22.55 2.34 3.05
CA ALA A 17 -23.66 1.92 2.20
C ALA A 17 -23.57 0.43 1.78
N ASP A 18 -22.40 -0.21 1.90
CA ASP A 18 -22.22 -1.61 1.52
C ASP A 18 -22.84 -2.56 2.57
N LYS A 19 -23.80 -3.40 2.13
CA LYS A 19 -24.53 -4.34 3.00
C LYS A 19 -23.65 -5.40 3.68
N SER A 20 -22.51 -5.76 3.08
CA SER A 20 -21.56 -6.71 3.68
C SER A 20 -20.79 -6.06 4.82
N ILE A 21 -20.42 -4.78 4.69
CA ILE A 21 -19.76 -4.00 5.74
C ILE A 21 -20.72 -3.62 6.86
N GLN A 22 -22.00 -3.37 6.58
CA GLN A 22 -23.02 -3.12 7.62
C GLN A 22 -23.15 -4.28 8.62
N LYS A 23 -22.72 -5.49 8.24
CA LYS A 23 -22.65 -6.66 9.14
C LYS A 23 -21.30 -6.79 9.86
N ASN A 24 -20.35 -5.91 9.57
CA ASN A 24 -18.98 -5.92 10.06
C ASN A 24 -18.50 -4.49 10.41
N ASN A 25 -19.14 -3.88 11.41
CA ASN A 25 -18.87 -2.50 11.83
C ASN A 25 -17.40 -2.24 12.21
N ASP A 26 -16.71 -3.26 12.74
CA ASP A 26 -15.30 -3.16 13.12
C ASP A 26 -14.40 -2.91 11.90
N LEU A 27 -14.71 -3.50 10.74
CA LEU A 27 -13.97 -3.25 9.51
C LEU A 27 -14.18 -1.82 8.99
N CYS A 28 -15.38 -1.26 9.17
CA CYS A 28 -15.65 0.14 8.84
C CYS A 28 -14.81 1.11 9.71
N ILE A 29 -14.66 0.80 11.01
CA ILE A 29 -13.80 1.58 11.91
C ILE A 29 -12.34 1.53 11.44
N LEU A 30 -11.86 0.34 11.04
CA LEU A 30 -10.51 0.19 10.50
C LEU A 30 -10.29 0.99 9.22
N PHE A 31 -11.23 0.98 8.28
CA PHE A 31 -11.11 1.80 7.07
C PHE A 31 -11.04 3.30 7.38
N ASN A 32 -11.79 3.79 8.37
CA ASN A 32 -11.68 5.19 8.80
C ASN A 32 -10.31 5.50 9.41
N SER A 33 -9.74 4.60 10.22
CA SER A 33 -8.38 4.74 10.77
C SER A 33 -7.31 4.75 9.67
N ILE A 34 -7.41 3.85 8.69
CA ILE A 34 -6.50 3.79 7.53
C ILE A 34 -6.64 5.05 6.67
N GLU A 35 -7.87 5.51 6.43
CA GLU A 35 -8.15 6.76 5.70
C GLU A 35 -7.46 7.95 6.37
N LEU A 36 -7.59 8.08 7.69
CA LEU A 36 -6.95 9.15 8.45
C LEU A 36 -5.43 9.07 8.32
N ALA A 37 -4.83 7.90 8.56
CA ALA A 37 -3.38 7.70 8.45
C ALA A 37 -2.87 8.13 7.07
N CYS A 38 -3.54 7.68 6.00
CA CYS A 38 -3.17 8.02 4.62
C CYS A 38 -3.29 9.52 4.33
N LYS A 39 -4.28 10.23 4.89
CA LYS A 39 -4.40 11.70 4.75
C LYS A 39 -3.24 12.42 5.44
N VAL A 40 -2.87 11.99 6.64
CA VAL A 40 -1.77 12.60 7.39
C VAL A 40 -0.42 12.34 6.69
N ILE A 41 -0.17 11.10 6.25
CA ILE A 41 1.05 10.75 5.49
C ILE A 41 1.10 11.52 4.17
N SER A 42 0.00 11.57 3.41
CA SER A 42 -0.10 12.38 2.18
C SER A 42 0.27 13.85 2.43
N SER A 43 -0.20 14.41 3.54
CA SER A 43 0.14 15.78 3.93
C SER A 43 1.61 15.95 4.31
N ALA A 44 2.25 14.94 4.91
CA ALA A 44 3.67 14.94 5.25
C ALA A 44 4.55 14.82 4.00
N VAL A 45 4.26 13.84 3.12
CA VAL A 45 4.96 13.63 1.84
C VAL A 45 4.99 14.91 1.01
N ARG A 46 3.85 15.61 0.87
CA ARG A 46 3.74 16.86 0.10
C ARG A 46 4.54 18.03 0.66
N ARG A 47 4.94 17.98 1.92
CA ARG A 47 5.72 19.04 2.59
C ARG A 47 7.13 18.59 2.95
N ALA A 48 7.53 17.37 2.61
CA ALA A 48 8.74 16.76 3.13
C ALA A 48 10.00 17.61 2.87
N GLY A 49 10.12 18.22 1.68
CA GLY A 49 11.21 19.15 1.35
C GLY A 49 11.18 20.51 2.05
N LEU A 50 10.01 20.94 2.53
CA LEU A 50 9.85 22.20 3.27
C LEU A 50 10.13 22.01 4.76
N THR A 51 9.80 20.84 5.30
CA THR A 51 9.90 20.53 6.73
C THR A 51 11.18 19.76 7.07
N GLY A 52 12.09 19.60 6.11
CA GLY A 52 13.37 18.91 6.32
C GLY A 52 13.25 17.40 6.48
N LEU A 53 12.10 16.78 6.17
CA LEU A 53 11.84 15.34 6.39
C LEU A 53 12.64 14.41 5.47
N TYR A 54 13.51 14.95 4.60
CA TYR A 54 14.45 14.23 3.74
C TYR A 54 15.80 13.90 4.43
N GLY A 55 15.93 14.14 5.73
CA GLY A 55 17.21 14.09 6.44
C GLY A 55 17.67 12.69 6.90
N LEU A 56 19.00 12.49 6.92
CA LEU A 56 19.64 11.43 7.71
C LEU A 56 19.32 11.62 9.21
N ASP A 57 19.29 10.50 9.93
CA ASP A 57 19.00 10.47 11.37
C ASP A 57 19.97 11.41 12.12
N GLY A 58 19.43 12.28 12.99
CA GLY A 58 20.23 13.21 13.82
C GLY A 58 20.36 14.67 13.36
N SER A 59 19.61 15.14 12.35
CA SER A 59 19.51 16.59 12.07
C SER A 59 18.48 17.26 12.99
N GLN A 60 18.83 18.39 13.62
CA GLN A 60 17.90 19.17 14.46
C GLN A 60 17.25 20.27 13.61
N ASN A 61 15.94 20.47 13.75
CA ASN A 61 15.24 21.59 13.15
C ASN A 61 15.60 22.92 13.86
N ALA A 62 15.17 24.07 13.32
CA ALA A 62 15.44 25.38 13.92
C ALA A 62 14.85 25.58 15.33
N THR A 63 13.96 24.67 15.77
CA THR A 63 13.37 24.65 17.12
C THR A 63 14.06 23.66 18.07
N GLY A 64 15.08 22.93 17.60
CA GLY A 64 15.87 21.98 18.41
C GLY A 64 15.31 20.55 18.46
N ASP A 65 14.23 20.25 17.75
CA ASP A 65 13.67 18.90 17.67
C ASP A 65 14.42 18.05 16.63
N GLU A 66 14.59 16.76 16.94
CA GLU A 66 15.11 15.79 15.98
C GLU A 66 14.17 15.64 14.78
N VAL A 67 14.72 15.82 13.58
CA VAL A 67 14.02 15.59 12.32
C VAL A 67 13.83 14.08 12.14
N LYS A 68 12.59 13.62 12.29
CA LYS A 68 12.24 12.24 11.93
C LYS A 68 12.30 12.05 10.42
N LYS A 69 12.90 10.93 9.99
CA LYS A 69 12.75 10.43 8.62
C LYS A 69 11.29 10.19 8.31
N LEU A 70 10.90 10.43 7.06
CA LEU A 70 9.51 10.28 6.63
C LEU A 70 8.99 8.85 6.81
N ASP A 71 9.85 7.83 6.69
CA ASP A 71 9.53 6.42 6.94
C ASP A 71 9.10 6.17 8.40
N ILE A 72 9.91 6.65 9.35
CA ILE A 72 9.63 6.58 10.80
C ILE A 72 8.33 7.32 11.13
N LEU A 73 8.16 8.52 10.56
CA LEU A 73 6.95 9.32 10.75
C LEU A 73 5.71 8.61 10.19
N ALA A 74 5.80 8.03 8.99
CA ALA A 74 4.70 7.29 8.36
C ALA A 74 4.32 6.06 9.20
N ASN A 75 5.31 5.32 9.69
CA ASN A 75 5.10 4.20 10.58
C ASN A 75 4.39 4.62 11.88
N ASP A 76 4.88 5.65 12.55
CA ASP A 76 4.26 6.21 13.77
C ASP A 76 2.81 6.63 13.53
N ILE A 77 2.54 7.34 12.43
CA ILE A 77 1.19 7.78 12.05
C ILE A 77 0.26 6.58 11.88
N PHE A 78 0.72 5.56 11.14
CA PHE A 78 -0.09 4.38 10.82
C PHE A 78 -0.39 3.56 12.08
N ILE A 79 0.64 3.25 12.88
CA ILE A 79 0.53 2.56 14.17
C ILE A 79 -0.46 3.29 15.09
N ASN A 80 -0.29 4.60 15.28
CA ASN A 80 -1.13 5.34 16.21
C ASN A 80 -2.58 5.42 15.74
N SER A 81 -2.82 5.65 14.44
CA SER A 81 -4.16 5.69 13.87
C SER A 81 -4.91 4.35 14.02
N LEU A 82 -4.19 3.24 13.89
CA LEU A 82 -4.73 1.89 14.03
C LEU A 82 -4.94 1.49 15.50
N LYS A 83 -4.02 1.83 16.41
CA LYS A 83 -4.18 1.57 17.86
C LYS A 83 -5.48 2.18 18.39
N THR A 84 -5.82 3.40 17.96
CA THR A 84 -7.06 4.08 18.39
C THR A 84 -8.33 3.39 17.90
N SER A 85 -8.27 2.52 16.88
CA SER A 85 -9.44 1.76 16.42
C SER A 85 -9.96 0.75 17.46
N THR A 86 -9.07 0.26 18.34
CA THR A 86 -9.29 -0.85 19.29
C THR A 86 -9.73 -2.19 18.68
N LYS A 87 -9.68 -2.33 17.34
CA LYS A 87 -10.15 -3.54 16.62
C LYS A 87 -9.05 -4.51 16.19
N ILE A 88 -7.80 -4.12 16.39
CA ILE A 88 -6.63 -4.89 15.99
C ILE A 88 -6.00 -5.57 17.20
N GLU A 89 -5.67 -6.85 17.05
CA GLU A 89 -4.87 -7.61 18.02
C GLU A 89 -3.38 -7.37 17.81
N VAL A 90 -2.91 -7.61 16.59
CA VAL A 90 -1.50 -7.50 16.20
C VAL A 90 -1.33 -6.76 14.89
N MET A 91 -0.28 -5.95 14.85
CA MET A 91 0.19 -5.25 13.67
C MET A 91 1.59 -5.76 13.28
N VAL A 92 1.83 -5.90 11.98
CA VAL A 92 3.17 -6.13 11.42
C VAL A 92 3.49 -5.00 10.45
N SER A 93 4.57 -4.27 10.71
CA SER A 93 5.06 -3.19 9.87
C SER A 93 6.36 -3.61 9.21
N GLU A 94 6.62 -3.15 7.98
CA GLU A 94 7.94 -3.28 7.36
C GLU A 94 9.05 -2.62 8.20
N GLU A 95 8.71 -1.56 8.94
CA GLU A 95 9.63 -0.73 9.72
C GLU A 95 9.85 -1.24 11.17
N ASN A 96 9.24 -2.37 11.55
CA ASN A 96 9.38 -2.96 12.88
C ASN A 96 9.84 -4.41 12.80
N GLU A 97 10.94 -4.73 13.47
CA GLU A 97 11.49 -6.10 13.53
C GLU A 97 10.52 -7.08 14.20
N GLU A 98 9.83 -6.63 15.26
CA GLU A 98 8.91 -7.46 16.05
C GLU A 98 7.44 -7.02 15.85
N PRO A 99 6.48 -7.97 15.91
CA PRO A 99 5.06 -7.66 15.86
C PRO A 99 4.63 -6.71 16.99
N ILE A 100 3.74 -5.78 16.66
CA ILE A 100 3.21 -4.81 17.62
C ILE A 100 1.86 -5.32 18.12
N TRP A 101 1.86 -5.79 19.36
CA TRP A 101 0.65 -6.20 20.08
C TRP A 101 -0.10 -4.98 20.62
N VAL A 102 -1.38 -4.86 20.27
CA VAL A 102 -2.21 -3.69 20.62
C VAL A 102 -3.14 -4.01 21.78
N ASN A 103 -4.03 -4.99 21.57
CA ASN A 103 -5.02 -5.39 22.53
C ASN A 103 -5.24 -6.90 22.42
N THR A 104 -4.91 -7.62 23.49
CA THR A 104 -5.08 -9.07 23.58
C THR A 104 -6.43 -9.45 24.20
N SER A 105 -7.36 -8.50 24.35
CA SER A 105 -8.73 -8.81 24.80
C SER A 105 -9.48 -9.66 23.78
N SER A 106 -10.50 -10.38 24.24
CA SER A 106 -11.37 -11.23 23.41
C SER A 106 -12.13 -10.49 22.30
N ASP A 107 -12.16 -9.16 22.35
CA ASP A 107 -13.04 -8.34 21.52
C ASP A 107 -12.34 -7.80 20.26
N THR A 108 -11.04 -8.10 20.09
CA THR A 108 -10.32 -7.81 18.85
C THR A 108 -10.64 -8.85 17.79
N LYS A 109 -10.81 -8.39 16.55
CA LYS A 109 -11.26 -9.23 15.43
C LYS A 109 -10.22 -9.36 14.32
N PHE A 110 -9.30 -8.41 14.21
CA PHE A 110 -8.43 -8.32 13.05
C PHE A 110 -6.95 -8.28 13.41
N CYS A 111 -6.16 -8.72 12.44
CA CYS A 111 -4.72 -8.51 12.37
C CYS A 111 -4.42 -7.72 11.09
N ILE A 112 -3.38 -6.89 11.10
CA ILE A 112 -3.02 -6.10 9.93
C ILE A 112 -1.51 -6.14 9.69
N ALA A 113 -1.13 -6.35 8.43
CA ALA A 113 0.22 -6.12 7.96
C ALA A 113 0.23 -4.88 7.06
N PHE A 114 1.29 -4.08 7.12
CA PHE A 114 1.40 -2.89 6.29
C PHE A 114 2.85 -2.51 5.96
N ASP A 115 3.00 -1.85 4.82
CA ASP A 115 4.17 -1.07 4.47
C ASP A 115 3.74 0.41 4.58
N PRO A 116 4.23 1.15 5.59
CA PRO A 116 3.78 2.51 5.82
C PRO A 116 4.21 3.47 4.71
N LEU A 117 5.33 3.20 4.02
CA LEU A 117 5.86 4.06 2.97
C LEU A 117 6.67 3.31 1.89
N ASP A 118 5.97 2.60 0.99
CA ASP A 118 6.55 1.98 -0.20
C ASP A 118 7.23 3.01 -1.11
N GLY A 119 8.42 2.63 -1.58
CA GLY A 119 9.21 3.45 -2.49
C GLY A 119 9.91 4.62 -1.80
N SER A 120 10.15 4.52 -0.49
CA SER A 120 10.83 5.53 0.32
C SER A 120 12.17 6.00 -0.25
N SER A 121 12.92 5.11 -0.89
CA SER A 121 14.17 5.43 -1.60
C SER A 121 14.00 6.47 -2.73
N ASN A 122 12.77 6.70 -3.21
CA ASN A 122 12.47 7.69 -4.25
C ASN A 122 11.88 9.00 -3.71
N ILE A 123 11.82 9.17 -2.38
CA ILE A 123 11.28 10.38 -1.74
C ILE A 123 12.10 11.61 -2.14
N ASP A 124 13.44 11.51 -2.08
CA ASP A 124 14.36 12.63 -2.35
C ASP A 124 14.31 13.12 -3.79
N CYS A 125 13.95 12.25 -4.73
CA CYS A 125 13.78 12.61 -6.15
C CYS A 125 12.33 12.96 -6.50
N ASN A 126 11.45 13.11 -5.50
CA ASN A 126 10.06 13.54 -5.63
C ASN A 126 9.23 12.66 -6.59
N ILE A 127 9.52 11.36 -6.59
CA ILE A 127 8.75 10.36 -7.32
C ILE A 127 7.62 9.85 -6.44
N SER A 128 6.60 9.26 -7.07
CA SER A 128 5.44 8.71 -6.38
C SER A 128 5.84 7.58 -5.43
N THR A 129 5.29 7.62 -4.22
CA THR A 129 5.41 6.60 -3.16
C THR A 129 4.03 6.10 -2.77
N GLY A 130 3.92 5.23 -1.76
CA GLY A 130 2.60 4.83 -1.25
C GLY A 130 2.61 4.14 0.08
N THR A 131 1.44 3.76 0.57
CA THR A 131 1.25 2.89 1.74
C THR A 131 0.52 1.64 1.26
N ILE A 132 0.89 0.46 1.76
CA ILE A 132 0.24 -0.81 1.43
C ILE A 132 -0.29 -1.43 2.71
N PHE A 133 -1.48 -2.05 2.68
CA PHE A 133 -2.04 -2.71 3.84
C PHE A 133 -2.83 -3.97 3.48
N ALA A 134 -2.83 -4.91 4.42
CA ALA A 134 -3.42 -6.24 4.32
C ALA A 134 -4.08 -6.59 5.66
N ILE A 135 -5.39 -6.86 5.65
CA ILE A 135 -6.20 -7.13 6.84
C ILE A 135 -6.62 -8.60 6.82
N TYR A 136 -6.34 -9.28 7.93
CA TYR A 136 -6.77 -10.65 8.22
C TYR A 136 -7.78 -10.65 9.35
N GLU A 137 -8.72 -11.58 9.32
CA GLU A 137 -9.52 -11.93 10.49
C GLU A 137 -8.71 -12.88 11.39
N LYS A 138 -8.81 -12.68 12.70
CA LYS A 138 -8.13 -13.50 13.71
C LYS A 138 -8.56 -14.98 13.60
N ASN A 139 -7.61 -15.91 13.64
CA ASN A 139 -7.82 -17.35 13.54
C ASN A 139 -7.79 -18.03 14.92
N GLY A 140 -8.89 -17.92 15.65
CA GLY A 140 -9.14 -18.72 16.87
C GLY A 140 -9.13 -17.93 18.17
N SER A 141 -9.23 -18.66 19.30
CA SER A 141 -9.59 -18.08 20.60
C SER A 141 -8.40 -17.64 21.46
N THR A 142 -7.19 -18.12 21.20
CA THR A 142 -6.04 -17.89 22.10
C THR A 142 -5.11 -16.74 21.69
N GLY A 143 -5.28 -16.17 20.49
CA GLY A 143 -4.35 -15.17 19.95
C GLY A 143 -3.00 -15.78 19.58
N GLY A 144 -2.22 -15.09 18.75
CA GLY A 144 -0.83 -15.46 18.47
C GLY A 144 -0.33 -15.06 17.08
N LEU A 145 0.96 -15.28 16.83
CA LEU A 145 1.60 -15.01 15.53
C LEU A 145 0.89 -15.72 14.36
N SER A 146 0.24 -16.86 14.61
CA SER A 146 -0.56 -17.57 13.61
C SER A 146 -1.73 -16.76 13.06
N ASP A 147 -2.20 -15.74 13.80
CA ASP A 147 -3.31 -14.90 13.38
C ASP A 147 -2.92 -13.89 12.29
N ILE A 148 -1.62 -13.60 12.13
CA ILE A 148 -1.10 -12.78 11.03
C ILE A 148 -0.32 -13.58 9.98
N LEU A 149 0.26 -14.73 10.35
CA LEU A 149 0.96 -15.64 9.44
C LEU A 149 -0.02 -16.52 8.64
N GLN A 150 -0.97 -15.88 7.98
CA GLN A 150 -2.01 -16.50 7.16
C GLN A 150 -1.68 -16.37 5.67
N PRO A 151 -2.17 -17.30 4.82
CA PRO A 151 -2.01 -17.14 3.38
C PRO A 151 -2.84 -15.97 2.86
N GLY A 152 -2.36 -15.25 1.84
CA GLY A 152 -3.04 -14.06 1.29
C GLY A 152 -4.48 -14.29 0.80
N LYS A 153 -4.86 -15.54 0.46
CA LYS A 153 -6.26 -15.90 0.16
C LYS A 153 -7.23 -15.72 1.35
N SER A 154 -6.70 -15.59 2.56
CA SER A 154 -7.47 -15.36 3.79
C SER A 154 -7.65 -13.87 4.11
N LEU A 155 -7.15 -12.96 3.27
CA LEU A 155 -7.38 -11.53 3.44
C LEU A 155 -8.87 -11.21 3.40
N VAL A 156 -9.34 -10.49 4.42
CA VAL A 156 -10.72 -9.97 4.46
C VAL A 156 -10.82 -8.58 3.84
N ALA A 157 -9.71 -7.85 3.81
CA ALA A 157 -9.58 -6.61 3.07
C ALA A 157 -8.11 -6.31 2.78
N ALA A 158 -7.85 -5.56 1.70
CA ALA A 158 -6.51 -5.12 1.35
C ALA A 158 -6.57 -3.86 0.48
N GLY A 159 -5.47 -3.15 0.38
CA GLY A 159 -5.39 -1.99 -0.47
C GLY A 159 -4.06 -1.26 -0.38
N TYR A 160 -4.02 -0.11 -1.03
CA TYR A 160 -2.89 0.81 -0.99
C TYR A 160 -3.38 2.25 -1.12
N CYS A 161 -2.53 3.18 -0.70
CA CYS A 161 -2.68 4.61 -0.95
C CYS A 161 -1.45 5.10 -1.70
N MET A 162 -1.62 5.58 -2.94
CA MET A 162 -0.55 6.14 -3.75
C MET A 162 -0.44 7.65 -3.52
N TYR A 163 0.76 8.12 -3.19
CA TYR A 163 1.12 9.52 -3.03
C TYR A 163 1.79 10.05 -4.31
N GLY A 164 1.03 10.13 -5.39
CA GLY A 164 1.51 10.64 -6.68
C GLY A 164 1.13 12.10 -6.91
N SER A 165 0.96 12.47 -8.18
CA SER A 165 0.44 13.79 -8.60
C SER A 165 -0.91 14.14 -7.94
N SER A 166 -1.71 13.11 -7.68
CA SER A 166 -2.83 13.14 -6.74
C SER A 166 -2.68 12.00 -5.75
N THR A 167 -3.32 12.12 -4.58
CA THR A 167 -3.36 11.01 -3.62
C THR A 167 -4.55 10.13 -3.94
N GLN A 168 -4.31 8.85 -4.16
CA GLN A 168 -5.35 7.89 -4.53
C GLN A 168 -5.30 6.67 -3.63
N MET A 169 -6.42 6.36 -3.00
CA MET A 169 -6.60 5.14 -2.23
C MET A 169 -7.35 4.10 -3.06
N VAL A 170 -6.81 2.90 -3.16
CA VAL A 170 -7.43 1.75 -3.83
C VAL A 170 -7.57 0.63 -2.82
N LEU A 171 -8.78 0.11 -2.64
CA LEU A 171 -9.03 -0.96 -1.67
C LEU A 171 -10.11 -1.95 -2.13
N THR A 172 -10.10 -3.12 -1.51
CA THR A 172 -11.06 -4.22 -1.68
C THR A 172 -11.36 -4.87 -0.34
N TRP A 173 -12.56 -5.41 -0.20
CA TRP A 173 -12.99 -6.30 0.89
C TRP A 173 -13.73 -7.53 0.35
N GLY A 174 -13.38 -7.96 -0.86
CA GLY A 174 -14.00 -9.09 -1.55
C GLY A 174 -15.18 -8.75 -2.45
N ASN A 175 -15.67 -7.49 -2.44
CA ASN A 175 -16.75 -7.02 -3.32
C ASN A 175 -16.27 -6.01 -4.37
N GLY A 176 -15.29 -6.44 -5.18
CA GLY A 176 -14.65 -5.59 -6.19
C GLY A 176 -13.54 -4.69 -5.63
N VAL A 177 -12.86 -3.98 -6.54
CA VAL A 177 -11.75 -3.08 -6.22
C VAL A 177 -12.20 -1.66 -6.51
N HIS A 178 -12.02 -0.73 -5.58
CA HIS A 178 -12.54 0.64 -5.72
C HIS A 178 -11.43 1.64 -5.47
N GLY A 179 -11.34 2.64 -6.35
CA GLY A 179 -10.38 3.74 -6.24
C GLY A 179 -11.05 5.05 -5.85
N PHE A 180 -10.42 5.77 -4.93
CA PHE A 180 -10.85 7.05 -4.41
C PHE A 180 -9.71 8.06 -4.55
N THR A 181 -10.04 9.28 -4.93
CA THR A 181 -9.07 10.38 -5.04
C THR A 181 -9.30 11.35 -3.89
N LEU A 182 -8.22 11.70 -3.16
CA LEU A 182 -8.29 12.69 -2.10
C LEU A 182 -8.52 14.07 -2.69
N ASP A 183 -9.64 14.69 -2.31
CA ASP A 183 -9.84 16.13 -2.47
C ASP A 183 -9.19 16.85 -1.28
N PRO A 184 -8.09 17.59 -1.48
CA PRO A 184 -7.39 18.26 -0.38
C PRO A 184 -8.18 19.46 0.16
N THR A 185 -9.16 20.00 -0.57
CA THR A 185 -9.94 21.18 -0.14
C THR A 185 -10.92 20.84 0.98
N ILE A 186 -11.47 19.62 0.96
CA ILE A 186 -12.42 19.12 1.95
C ILE A 186 -11.86 17.96 2.78
N GLY A 187 -10.61 17.54 2.52
CA GLY A 187 -9.94 16.47 3.26
C GLY A 187 -10.62 15.11 3.17
N SER A 188 -11.27 14.81 2.04
CA SER A 188 -12.08 13.60 1.85
C SER A 188 -11.67 12.82 0.60
N PHE A 189 -11.62 11.49 0.72
CA PHE A 189 -11.45 10.59 -0.41
C PHE A 189 -12.78 10.43 -1.15
N ILE A 190 -12.84 10.86 -2.41
CA ILE A 190 -14.04 10.81 -3.25
C ILE A 190 -13.90 9.66 -4.26
N LEU A 191 -14.95 8.87 -4.40
CA LEU A 191 -15.00 7.75 -5.34
C LEU A 191 -14.73 8.24 -6.76
N SER A 192 -13.63 7.78 -7.35
CA SER A 192 -13.19 8.18 -8.70
C SER A 192 -13.16 7.00 -9.67
N HIS A 193 -12.99 5.78 -9.15
CA HIS A 193 -12.88 4.56 -9.93
C HIS A 193 -13.69 3.41 -9.28
N PRO A 194 -15.01 3.33 -9.51
CA PRO A 194 -15.82 2.21 -9.01
C PRO A 194 -15.47 0.90 -9.74
N ASN A 195 -15.37 -0.19 -8.98
CA ASN A 195 -15.21 -1.57 -9.49
C ASN A 195 -14.15 -1.70 -10.59
N ILE A 196 -12.93 -1.26 -10.30
CA ILE A 196 -11.76 -1.37 -11.17
C ILE A 196 -11.60 -2.82 -11.62
N LYS A 197 -11.40 -2.97 -12.93
CA LYS A 197 -10.99 -4.20 -13.60
C LYS A 197 -9.81 -3.86 -14.49
N ILE A 198 -8.89 -4.82 -14.65
CA ILE A 198 -7.88 -4.72 -15.72
C ILE A 198 -8.63 -4.54 -17.05
N PRO A 199 -8.25 -3.58 -17.91
CA PRO A 199 -8.94 -3.32 -19.17
C PRO A 199 -9.01 -4.57 -20.05
N SER A 200 -10.13 -4.77 -20.74
CA SER A 200 -10.30 -5.87 -21.71
C SER A 200 -9.33 -5.77 -22.89
N ASN A 201 -8.93 -4.55 -23.26
CA ASN A 201 -7.83 -4.25 -24.18
C ASN A 201 -6.70 -3.56 -23.40
N PRO A 202 -5.82 -4.32 -22.72
CA PRO A 202 -4.72 -3.75 -21.94
C PRO A 202 -3.65 -3.15 -22.87
N LYS A 203 -2.94 -2.15 -22.37
CA LYS A 203 -1.71 -1.66 -23.00
C LYS A 203 -0.62 -2.74 -22.89
N THR A 204 0.19 -2.87 -23.94
CA THR A 204 1.37 -3.74 -23.95
C THR A 204 2.53 -3.05 -23.22
N ILE A 205 2.55 -3.18 -21.89
CA ILE A 205 3.55 -2.58 -20.99
C ILE A 205 4.18 -3.69 -20.15
N TYR A 206 5.50 -3.63 -19.96
CA TYR A 206 6.20 -4.42 -18.94
C TYR A 206 6.96 -3.50 -17.99
N SER A 207 7.06 -3.90 -16.72
CA SER A 207 7.62 -3.10 -15.63
C SER A 207 8.51 -3.94 -14.73
N CYS A 208 9.82 -3.69 -14.83
CA CYS A 208 10.85 -4.38 -14.05
C CYS A 208 12.14 -3.55 -14.00
N ASN A 209 12.99 -3.83 -13.00
CA ASN A 209 14.34 -3.28 -12.94
C ASN A 209 15.33 -4.10 -13.80
N GLU A 210 15.48 -3.73 -15.07
CA GLU A 210 16.42 -4.39 -15.98
C GLU A 210 17.91 -4.26 -15.59
N GLY A 211 18.25 -3.38 -14.63
CA GLY A 211 19.59 -3.34 -14.05
C GLY A 211 20.02 -4.67 -13.41
N ASN A 212 19.04 -5.54 -13.08
CA ASN A 212 19.27 -6.87 -12.50
C ASN A 212 19.36 -7.99 -13.54
N LEU A 213 19.36 -7.69 -14.85
CA LEU A 213 19.33 -8.68 -15.94
C LEU A 213 20.33 -9.84 -15.78
N SER A 214 21.57 -9.53 -15.38
CA SER A 214 22.63 -10.54 -15.20
C SER A 214 22.35 -11.53 -14.05
N LEU A 215 21.47 -11.15 -13.13
CA LEU A 215 21.11 -11.91 -11.94
C LEU A 215 19.83 -12.74 -12.11
N TRP A 216 19.07 -12.53 -13.17
CA TRP A 216 17.83 -13.24 -13.42
C TRP A 216 18.04 -14.69 -13.87
N ASP A 217 16.98 -15.48 -13.74
CA ASP A 217 16.88 -16.77 -14.40
C ASP A 217 16.69 -16.62 -15.92
N ALA A 218 16.81 -17.74 -16.63
CA ALA A 218 16.72 -17.76 -18.08
C ALA A 218 15.31 -17.39 -18.58
N GLN A 219 14.27 -17.81 -17.85
CA GLN A 219 12.87 -17.60 -18.22
C GLN A 219 12.48 -16.11 -18.17
N THR A 220 12.88 -15.41 -17.11
CA THR A 220 12.66 -13.97 -16.95
C THR A 220 13.41 -13.18 -18.02
N THR A 221 14.66 -13.56 -18.27
CA THR A 221 15.48 -12.94 -19.33
C THR A 221 14.84 -13.12 -20.70
N GLN A 222 14.37 -14.33 -21.00
CA GLN A 222 13.68 -14.65 -22.24
C GLN A 222 12.37 -13.87 -22.37
N PHE A 223 11.56 -13.79 -21.31
CA PHE A 223 10.31 -13.04 -21.32
C PHE A 223 10.52 -11.56 -21.67
N VAL A 224 11.53 -10.91 -21.08
CA VAL A 224 11.87 -9.52 -21.40
C VAL A 224 12.38 -9.39 -22.83
N HIS A 225 13.16 -10.37 -23.32
CA HIS A 225 13.58 -10.40 -24.72
C HIS A 225 12.39 -10.49 -25.67
N GLU A 226 11.43 -11.39 -25.42
CA GLU A 226 10.20 -11.53 -26.20
C GLU A 226 9.35 -10.25 -26.18
N CYS A 227 9.25 -9.59 -25.03
CA CYS A 227 8.58 -8.29 -24.92
C CYS A 227 9.19 -7.23 -25.83
N LYS A 228 10.52 -7.24 -26.00
CA LYS A 228 11.26 -6.28 -26.83
C LYS A 228 11.24 -6.62 -28.32
N THR A 229 11.16 -7.90 -28.68
CA THR A 229 11.26 -8.38 -30.08
C THR A 229 9.91 -8.76 -30.70
N ALA A 230 8.80 -8.67 -29.94
CA ALA A 230 7.45 -8.85 -30.46
C ALA A 230 7.16 -7.95 -31.68
N ALA A 231 6.28 -8.40 -32.57
CA ALA A 231 5.88 -7.65 -33.77
C ALA A 231 5.39 -6.22 -33.44
N LYS A 232 4.74 -6.07 -32.28
CA LYS A 232 4.52 -4.79 -31.61
C LYS A 232 5.22 -4.84 -30.25
N PRO A 233 6.42 -4.24 -30.11
CA PRO A 233 7.16 -4.26 -28.85
C PRO A 233 6.37 -3.68 -27.69
N TYR A 234 6.57 -4.25 -26.51
CA TYR A 234 5.98 -3.73 -25.29
C TYR A 234 6.72 -2.46 -24.86
N SER A 235 5.98 -1.50 -24.33
CA SER A 235 6.59 -0.32 -23.73
C SER A 235 7.17 -0.66 -22.35
N ALA A 236 8.46 -0.43 -22.14
CA ALA A 236 9.06 -0.50 -20.82
C ALA A 236 8.60 0.70 -19.97
N ARG A 237 8.09 0.46 -18.78
CA ARG A 237 7.79 1.50 -17.78
C ARG A 237 8.20 0.97 -16.42
N TYR A 238 9.10 1.65 -15.73
CA TYR A 238 9.51 1.26 -14.38
C TYR A 238 9.69 2.54 -13.57
N VAL A 239 8.81 2.76 -12.60
CA VAL A 239 8.85 3.95 -11.74
C VAL A 239 9.84 3.73 -10.60
N GLY A 240 9.92 2.49 -10.09
CA GLY A 240 10.78 2.16 -8.95
C GLY A 240 10.07 2.25 -7.59
N SER A 241 8.75 2.44 -7.57
CA SER A 241 7.85 2.23 -6.43
C SER A 241 6.83 1.17 -6.83
N MET A 242 6.67 0.13 -6.00
CA MET A 242 5.76 -0.96 -6.28
C MET A 242 4.32 -0.45 -6.41
N VAL A 243 3.88 0.42 -5.49
CA VAL A 243 2.53 1.01 -5.52
C VAL A 243 2.27 1.71 -6.86
N SER A 244 3.24 2.49 -7.33
CA SER A 244 3.11 3.26 -8.58
C SER A 244 3.04 2.36 -9.82
N ASP A 245 3.90 1.34 -9.88
CA ASP A 245 3.95 0.39 -10.99
C ASP A 245 2.73 -0.55 -11.01
N VAL A 246 2.26 -1.00 -9.84
CA VAL A 246 1.02 -1.79 -9.68
C VAL A 246 -0.20 -0.95 -10.04
N HIS A 247 -0.30 0.29 -9.57
CA HIS A 247 -1.44 1.17 -9.86
C HIS A 247 -1.59 1.41 -11.37
N ARG A 248 -0.49 1.71 -12.06
CA ARG A 248 -0.49 1.82 -13.53
C ARG A 248 -0.93 0.52 -14.18
N THR A 249 -0.40 -0.61 -13.72
CA THR A 249 -0.74 -1.95 -14.26
C THR A 249 -2.21 -2.26 -14.09
N LEU A 250 -2.80 -1.90 -12.94
CA LEU A 250 -4.22 -2.10 -12.66
C LEU A 250 -5.12 -1.29 -13.63
N LEU A 251 -4.77 -0.04 -13.92
CA LEU A 251 -5.59 0.85 -14.74
C LEU A 251 -5.35 0.71 -16.25
N TYR A 252 -4.12 0.44 -16.67
CA TYR A 252 -3.75 0.36 -18.08
C TYR A 252 -3.57 -1.08 -18.57
N GLY A 253 -3.48 -2.05 -17.67
CA GLY A 253 -2.99 -3.38 -18.00
C GLY A 253 -1.48 -3.41 -18.24
N GLY A 254 -1.01 -4.56 -18.69
CA GLY A 254 0.42 -4.88 -18.77
C GLY A 254 0.84 -5.79 -17.63
N ILE A 255 2.15 -5.83 -17.36
CA ILE A 255 2.72 -6.67 -16.31
C ILE A 255 3.75 -5.90 -15.48
N PHE A 256 3.66 -6.04 -14.16
CA PHE A 256 4.71 -5.69 -13.20
C PHE A 256 5.29 -6.99 -12.63
N PHE A 257 6.61 -7.06 -12.53
CA PHE A 257 7.28 -8.22 -11.94
C PHE A 257 8.58 -7.81 -11.25
N TYR A 258 8.83 -8.45 -10.10
CA TYR A 258 10.04 -8.30 -9.30
C TYR A 258 10.59 -9.71 -9.04
N PRO A 259 11.33 -10.30 -10.00
CA PRO A 259 11.75 -11.69 -9.95
C PRO A 259 12.84 -11.90 -8.89
N ALA A 260 13.00 -13.14 -8.44
CA ALA A 260 14.14 -13.51 -7.61
C ALA A 260 15.46 -13.24 -8.36
N ASP A 261 16.51 -12.90 -7.61
CA ASP A 261 17.84 -12.69 -8.15
C ASP A 261 18.83 -13.73 -7.55
N LYS A 262 19.95 -13.95 -8.23
CA LYS A 262 21.00 -14.87 -7.76
C LYS A 262 21.72 -14.41 -6.48
N LYS A 263 21.43 -13.22 -5.92
CA LYS A 263 21.97 -12.80 -4.62
C LYS A 263 21.20 -13.44 -3.47
N VAL A 264 19.95 -13.85 -3.68
CA VAL A 264 19.14 -14.60 -2.72
C VAL A 264 19.55 -16.09 -2.73
N LEU A 265 20.79 -16.39 -2.33
CA LEU A 265 21.24 -17.76 -2.03
C LEU A 265 21.08 -18.12 -0.55
N ASP A 266 20.63 -17.17 0.28
CA ASP A 266 20.42 -17.36 1.71
C ASP A 266 18.93 -17.38 2.02
N PHE A 267 18.37 -18.59 2.12
CA PHE A 267 16.97 -18.80 2.50
C PHE A 267 16.64 -18.28 3.92
N SER A 268 17.63 -17.92 4.74
CA SER A 268 17.41 -17.26 6.03
C SER A 268 17.02 -15.78 5.91
N ARG A 269 17.31 -15.13 4.77
CA ARG A 269 16.84 -13.77 4.45
C ARG A 269 15.49 -13.75 3.73
N LEU A 270 14.95 -14.93 3.43
CA LEU A 270 13.52 -15.16 3.12
C LEU A 270 12.69 -15.33 4.40
N LEU A 271 13.08 -14.69 5.52
CA LEU A 271 12.07 -14.20 6.46
C LEU A 271 11.00 -13.51 5.61
N PRO A 272 9.71 -13.73 5.88
CA PRO A 272 8.66 -13.11 5.10
C PRO A 272 8.79 -11.61 5.28
N ARG A 273 9.59 -10.95 4.44
CA ARG A 273 9.29 -9.61 3.98
C ARG A 273 7.89 -9.80 3.46
N ILE A 274 6.92 -9.35 4.24
CA ILE A 274 5.52 -9.32 3.83
C ILE A 274 5.51 -8.31 2.68
N GLN A 275 5.94 -8.74 1.50
CA GLN A 275 5.55 -8.13 0.26
C GLN A 275 4.07 -8.46 0.17
N ILE A 276 3.24 -7.51 0.57
CA ILE A 276 1.81 -7.57 0.31
C ILE A 276 1.66 -7.51 -1.20
N VAL A 277 1.71 -8.68 -1.84
CA VAL A 277 1.37 -8.85 -3.23
C VAL A 277 -0.16 -8.88 -3.28
N LEU A 278 -0.75 -7.75 -3.67
CA LEU A 278 -2.19 -7.58 -3.89
C LEU A 278 -2.70 -8.40 -5.07
#